data_AF-A0A9X4R2R3-F1
#
_entry.id   AF-A0A9X4R2R3-F1
#
_cell.length_a   1.000
_cell.length_b   1.000
_cell.length_c   1.000
_cell.angle_alpha   90.00
_cell.angle_beta   90.00
_cell.angle_gamma   90.00
#
_symmetry.space_group_name_H-M   'P 1'
#
loop_
_entity.id
_entity.type
_entity.pdbx_description
1 polymer ?
#
loop_
_entity_poly.entity_id
_entity_poly.type
_entity_poly.pdbx_seq_one_letter_code
_entity_poly.pdbx_strand_id
1 'polypeptide(L)'
;MKSSLMNILPIIATFFMVACYVPQVVQTFKTKDVSSISLPFFGMLNIALTLLLINSVLLFTQNGNFGYVVSYIFNEGLALTMLIMILKYRRNKTK
;
A
#
# COMPACT_ATOMS: atom_id res chain seq x y z
N MET A 1 1.07 15.40 -21.82
CA MET A 1 0.18 14.25 -21.55
C MET A 1 -1.17 14.82 -21.09
N LYS A 2 -2.32 14.41 -21.67
CA LYS A 2 -3.64 14.98 -21.30
C LYS A 2 -3.89 14.79 -19.80
N SER A 3 -4.23 15.86 -19.06
CA SER A 3 -4.46 15.83 -17.59
C SER A 3 -5.41 14.70 -17.16
N SER A 4 -6.42 14.37 -17.96
CA SER A 4 -7.32 13.24 -17.72
C SER A 4 -6.60 11.89 -17.56
N LEU A 5 -5.54 11.64 -18.35
CA LEU A 5 -4.79 10.38 -18.28
C LEU A 5 -3.97 10.28 -16.98
N MET A 6 -3.43 11.40 -16.50
CA MET A 6 -2.70 11.48 -15.22
C MET A 6 -3.60 11.21 -14.01
N ASN A 7 -4.91 11.38 -14.14
CA ASN A 7 -5.86 11.05 -13.08
C ASN A 7 -6.35 9.60 -13.17
N ILE A 8 -6.64 9.11 -14.37
CA ILE A 8 -7.26 7.79 -14.57
C ILE A 8 -6.25 6.65 -14.42
N LEU A 9 -5.05 6.78 -14.98
CA LEU A 9 -4.09 5.68 -15.01
C LEU A 9 -3.64 5.23 -13.61
N PRO A 10 -3.35 6.13 -12.65
CA PRO A 10 -3.05 5.71 -11.28
C PRO A 10 -4.22 4.98 -10.61
N ILE A 11 -5.46 5.45 -10.82
CA ILE A 11 -6.65 4.83 -10.24
C ILE A 11 -6.84 3.40 -10.76
N ILE A 12 -6.64 3.18 -12.07
CA ILE A 12 -6.66 1.84 -12.65
C ILE A 12 -5.56 0.97 -12.03
N ALA A 13 -4.34 1.49 -11.88
CA ALA A 13 -3.25 0.76 -11.24
C ALA A 13 -3.61 0.36 -9.79
N THR A 14 -4.29 1.23 -9.03
CA THR A 14 -4.78 0.91 -7.69
C THR A 14 -5.77 -0.24 -7.68
N PHE A 15 -6.65 -0.37 -8.68
CA PHE A 15 -7.55 -1.52 -8.77
C PHE A 15 -6.77 -2.85 -8.85
N PHE A 16 -5.71 -2.91 -9.66
CA PHE A 16 -4.85 -4.09 -9.74
C PHE A 16 -4.08 -4.32 -8.43
N MET A 17 -3.60 -3.26 -7.78
CA MET A 17 -2.95 -3.39 -6.48
C MET A 17 -3.89 -3.97 -5.43
N VAL A 18 -5.14 -3.51 -5.35
CA VAL A 18 -6.17 -4.08 -4.47
C VAL A 18 -6.38 -5.57 -4.80
N ALA A 19 -6.51 -5.92 -6.08
CA ALA A 19 -6.68 -7.31 -6.50
C ALA A 19 -5.50 -8.22 -6.10
N CYS A 20 -4.28 -7.69 -6.04
CA CYS A 20 -3.10 -8.41 -5.56
C CYS A 20 -3.04 -8.51 -4.02
N TYR A 21 -3.36 -7.43 -3.30
CA TYR A 21 -3.24 -7.39 -1.84
C TYR A 21 -4.37 -8.13 -1.12
N VAL A 22 -5.60 -8.06 -1.63
CA VAL A 22 -6.77 -8.63 -0.95
C VAL A 22 -6.60 -10.13 -0.67
N PRO A 23 -6.20 -10.98 -1.65
CA PRO A 23 -5.94 -12.39 -1.37
C PRO A 23 -4.88 -12.61 -0.28
N GLN A 24 -3.79 -11.84 -0.32
CA GLN A 24 -2.71 -11.93 0.67
C GLN A 24 -3.17 -11.52 2.07
N VAL A 25 -3.92 -10.43 2.20
CA VAL A 25 -4.50 -9.96 3.46
C VAL A 25 -5.47 -11.00 4.01
N VAL A 26 -6.38 -11.52 3.18
CA VAL A 26 -7.35 -12.54 3.59
C VAL A 26 -6.65 -13.81 4.03
N GLN A 27 -5.63 -14.28 3.30
CA GLN A 27 -4.87 -15.47 3.67
C GLN A 27 -4.16 -15.26 5.00
N THR A 28 -3.43 -14.15 5.16
CA THR A 28 -2.68 -13.83 6.39
C THR A 28 -3.63 -13.72 7.60
N PHE A 29 -4.84 -13.18 7.40
CA PHE A 29 -5.84 -13.05 8.46
C PHE A 29 -6.38 -14.42 8.90
N LYS A 30 -6.68 -15.29 7.93
CA LYS A 30 -7.20 -16.64 8.17
C LYS A 30 -6.16 -17.54 8.83
N THR A 31 -4.95 -17.59 8.28
CA THR A 31 -3.89 -18.51 8.76
C THR A 31 -3.18 -17.98 10.00
N LYS A 32 -3.14 -16.64 10.17
CA LYS A 32 -2.31 -15.95 11.17
C LYS A 32 -0.83 -16.35 11.09
N ASP A 33 -0.41 -16.94 9.97
CA ASP A 33 0.97 -17.35 9.76
C ASP A 33 1.69 -16.32 8.90
N VAL A 34 2.78 -15.80 9.45
CA VAL A 34 3.64 -14.76 8.87
C VAL A 34 5.12 -15.19 8.88
N SER A 35 5.37 -16.49 9.04
CA SER A 35 6.72 -17.06 9.14
C SER A 35 7.54 -16.87 7.85
N SER A 36 6.89 -16.98 6.69
CA SER A 36 7.49 -16.77 5.37
C SER A 36 7.47 -15.32 4.90
N ILE A 37 6.81 -14.41 5.64
CA ILE A 37 6.62 -13.01 5.22
C ILE A 37 7.73 -12.13 5.80
N SER A 38 8.45 -11.42 4.92
CA SER A 38 9.55 -10.53 5.32
C SER A 38 9.05 -9.25 6.00
N LEU A 39 9.39 -9.07 7.28
CA LEU A 39 9.09 -7.84 8.02
C LEU A 39 9.89 -6.63 7.51
N PRO A 40 11.22 -6.72 7.26
CA PRO A 40 11.98 -5.59 6.73
C PRO A 40 11.44 -5.10 5.39
N PHE A 41 10.98 -6.00 4.52
CA PHE A 41 10.37 -5.64 3.24
C PHE A 41 9.11 -4.77 3.45
N PHE A 42 8.15 -5.24 4.25
CA PHE A 42 6.93 -4.46 4.51
C PHE A 42 7.21 -3.17 5.29
N GLY A 43 8.23 -3.15 6.16
CA GLY A 43 8.68 -1.91 6.80
C GLY A 43 9.20 -0.88 5.80
N MET A 44 10.15 -1.27 4.94
CA MET A 44 10.71 -0.40 3.90
C MET A 44 9.67 0.01 2.86
N LEU A 45 8.75 -0.90 2.50
CA LEU A 45 7.66 -0.61 1.56
C LEU A 45 6.74 0.48 2.10
N ASN A 46 6.38 0.44 3.38
CA ASN A 46 5.58 1.49 3.98
C ASN A 46 6.31 2.83 3.96
N ILE A 47 7.60 2.87 4.33
CA ILE A 47 8.41 4.10 4.24
C ILE A 47 8.41 4.66 2.80
N ALA A 48 8.63 3.80 1.80
CA ALA A 48 8.63 4.20 0.41
C ALA A 48 7.26 4.76 -0.03
N LEU A 49 6.15 4.10 0.35
CA LEU A 49 4.80 4.55 0.02
C LEU A 49 4.44 5.86 0.70
N THR A 50 4.84 6.07 1.96
CA THR A 50 4.66 7.36 2.65
C THR A 50 5.39 8.49 1.93
N LEU A 51 6.65 8.26 1.52
CA LEU A 51 7.42 9.27 0.76
C LEU A 51 6.78 9.57 -0.60
N LEU A 52 6.27 8.54 -1.29
CA LEU A 52 5.55 8.70 -2.56
C LEU A 52 4.21 9.42 -2.38
N LEU A 53 3.49 9.16 -1.28
CA LEU A 53 2.26 9.87 -0.94
C LEU A 53 2.56 11.36 -0.73
N ILE A 54 3.56 11.69 0.09
CA ILE A 54 4.00 13.08 0.30
C ILE A 54 4.36 13.74 -1.04
N ASN A 55 5.16 13.06 -1.87
CA ASN A 55 5.51 13.57 -3.20
C ASN A 55 4.27 13.81 -4.08
N SER A 56 3.30 12.89 -4.08
CA SER A 56 2.07 13.04 -4.87
C SER A 56 1.21 14.22 -4.42
N VAL A 57 1.17 14.50 -3.12
CA VAL A 57 0.47 15.68 -2.58
C VAL A 57 1.14 16.96 -3.04
N LEU A 58 2.48 17.02 -3.04
CA LEU A 58 3.23 18.16 -3.58
C LEU A 58 2.99 18.35 -5.09
N LEU A 59 2.90 17.26 -5.86
CA LEU A 59 2.59 17.34 -7.28
C LEU A 59 1.13 17.75 -7.55
N PHE A 60 0.21 17.38 -6.66
CA PHE A 60 -1.19 17.82 -6.71
C PHE A 60 -1.30 19.33 -6.53
N THR A 61 -0.58 19.92 -5.57
CA THR A 61 -0.62 21.39 -5.36
C THR A 61 -0.05 22.18 -6.53
N GLN A 62 0.89 21.60 -7.30
CA GLN A 62 1.48 22.22 -8.48
C GLN A 62 0.63 22.05 -9.75
N ASN A 63 0.07 20.86 -9.96
CA ASN A 63 -0.50 20.46 -11.26
C ASN A 63 -2.00 20.11 -11.21
N GLY A 64 -2.62 20.11 -10.03
CA GLY A 64 -4.05 19.80 -9.83
C GLY A 64 -4.44 18.33 -10.06
N ASN A 65 -3.50 17.44 -10.37
CA ASN A 65 -3.78 16.03 -10.65
C ASN A 65 -3.80 15.20 -9.37
N PHE A 66 -4.97 14.67 -9.01
CA PHE A 66 -5.19 13.97 -7.74
C PHE A 66 -5.06 12.43 -7.86
N GLY A 67 -4.96 11.89 -9.07
CA GLY A 67 -4.94 10.44 -9.30
C GLY A 67 -3.89 9.70 -8.48
N TYR A 68 -2.65 10.21 -8.46
CA TYR A 68 -1.56 9.62 -7.68
C TYR A 68 -1.80 9.71 -6.17
N VAL A 69 -2.38 10.81 -5.67
CA VAL A 69 -2.68 10.98 -4.24
C VAL A 69 -3.65 9.89 -3.78
N VAL A 70 -4.78 9.75 -4.49
CA VAL A 70 -5.77 8.71 -4.19
C VAL A 70 -5.11 7.34 -4.24
N SER A 71 -4.30 7.09 -5.27
CA SER A 71 -3.68 5.79 -5.49
C SER A 71 -2.72 5.40 -4.38
N TYR A 72 -1.89 6.34 -3.93
CA TYR A 72 -0.94 6.08 -2.84
C TYR A 72 -1.60 5.94 -1.48
N ILE A 73 -2.70 6.65 -1.20
CA ILE A 73 -3.49 6.44 0.03
C ILE A 73 -3.98 5.00 0.13
N PHE A 74 -4.55 4.46 -0.96
CA PHE A 74 -5.02 3.06 -0.98
C PHE A 74 -3.87 2.07 -0.86
N ASN A 75 -2.78 2.26 -1.61
CA ASN A 75 -1.63 1.35 -1.57
C ASN A 75 -0.95 1.35 -0.19
N GLU A 76 -0.79 2.52 0.42
CA GLU A 76 -0.23 2.64 1.78
C GLU A 76 -1.16 1.98 2.80
N GLY A 77 -2.48 2.18 2.71
CA GLY A 77 -3.44 1.51 3.59
C GLY A 77 -3.34 -0.03 3.54
N LEU A 78 -3.18 -0.59 2.34
CA LEU A 78 -3.00 -2.04 2.15
C LEU A 78 -1.65 -2.53 2.70
N ALA A 79 -0.57 -1.79 2.44
CA ALA A 79 0.76 -2.12 2.96
C ALA A 79 0.85 -2.00 4.48
N LEU A 80 0.20 -0.99 5.07
CA LEU A 80 0.10 -0.80 6.52
C LEU A 80 -0.70 -1.93 7.16
N THR A 81 -1.82 -2.33 6.54
CA THR A 81 -2.63 -3.47 7.00
C THR A 81 -1.76 -4.73 7.10
N MET A 82 -1.00 -5.04 6.05
CA MET A 82 -0.07 -6.17 6.07
C MET A 82 1.01 -6.03 7.14
N LEU A 83 1.64 -4.86 7.28
CA LEU A 83 2.66 -4.63 8.30
C LEU A 83 2.11 -4.84 9.73
N ILE A 84 0.92 -4.32 10.01
CA ILE A 84 0.23 -4.51 11.30
C ILE A 84 -0.01 -5.99 11.57
N MET A 85 -0.48 -6.75 10.57
CA MET A 85 -0.71 -8.19 10.70
C MET A 85 0.59 -8.96 10.96
N ILE A 86 1.68 -8.63 10.25
CA ILE A 86 3.00 -9.23 10.48
C ILE A 86 3.46 -8.99 11.91
N LEU A 87 3.41 -7.74 12.39
CA LEU A 87 3.82 -7.39 13.74
C LEU A 87 2.97 -8.10 14.81
N LYS A 88 1.64 -8.10 14.63
CA LYS A 88 0.70 -8.73 15.57
C LYS A 88 0.90 -10.24 15.67
N TYR A 89 0.97 -10.94 14.55
CA TYR A 89 1.00 -12.40 14.53
C TYR A 89 2.40 -12.97 14.79
N ARG A 90 3.46 -12.26 14.44
CA ARG A 90 4.84 -12.66 14.80
C ARG A 90 5.03 -12.63 16.32
N ARG A 91 4.54 -11.58 16.99
CA ARG A 91 4.63 -11.46 18.46
C ARG A 91 3.92 -12.61 19.19
N ASN A 92 2.82 -13.11 18.64
CA ASN A 92 2.07 -14.22 19.23
C ASN A 92 2.78 -15.58 19.12
N LYS A 93 3.77 -15.74 18.22
CA LYS A 93 4.59 -16.96 18.13
C LYS A 93 5.82 -16.94 19.05
N THR A 94 6.22 -15.76 19.53
CA THR A 94 7.39 -15.59 20.42
C THR A 94 7.02 -15.61 21.91
N LYS A 95 5.72 -15.57 22.22
CA LYS A 95 5.18 -15.86 23.56
C LYS A 95 4.85 -17.34 23.67
#